data_AF-A0A2V6UTV2-F1
#
_entry.id   AF-A0A2V6UTV2-F1
#
_cell.length_a   1.000
_cell.length_b   1.000
_cell.length_c   1.000
_cell.angle_alpha   90.00
_cell.angle_beta   90.00
_cell.angle_gamma   90.00
#
_symmetry.space_group_name_H-M   'P 1'
#
loop_
_entity.id
_entity.type
_entity.pdbx_description
1 polymer ?
#
loop_
_entity_poly.entity_id
_entity_poly.type
_entity_poly.pdbx_seq_one_letter_code
_entity_poly.pdbx_strand_id
1 'polypeptide(L)'
;MKRKLDMDRIAEGLGAERRGKVSATGGYFGAMQLLADVEAKFRVPAGGGRPTDPRWTERRLVPLALKTLERLEDITAWVRKHGGINLEPMQLAALILEKTTSQLSEAEAEKLVRPQRRASH
;
A
#
# COMPACT_ATOMS: atom_id res chain seq x y z
N MET A 1 3.90 -40.60 -21.49
CA MET A 1 4.99 -39.85 -20.82
C MET A 1 4.44 -38.56 -20.24
N LYS A 2 4.43 -38.36 -18.91
CA LYS A 2 4.09 -37.06 -18.33
C LYS A 2 5.26 -36.10 -18.62
N ARG A 3 4.99 -35.01 -19.35
CA ARG A 3 5.97 -33.94 -19.59
C ARG A 3 6.41 -33.40 -18.23
N LYS A 4 7.69 -33.53 -17.90
CA LYS A 4 8.25 -33.00 -16.66
C LYS A 4 8.36 -31.48 -16.84
N LEU A 5 7.56 -30.73 -16.10
CA LEU A 5 7.63 -29.27 -16.11
C LEU A 5 8.94 -28.84 -15.43
N ASP A 6 9.64 -27.91 -16.07
CA ASP A 6 10.78 -27.24 -15.48
C ASP A 6 10.26 -26.12 -14.57
N MET A 7 10.25 -26.40 -13.27
CA MET A 7 9.72 -25.48 -12.28
C MET A 7 10.62 -24.27 -12.05
N ASP A 8 11.92 -24.40 -12.35
CA ASP A 8 12.90 -23.34 -12.11
C ASP A 8 12.78 -22.30 -13.22
N ARG A 9 12.61 -22.74 -14.47
CA ARG A 9 12.27 -21.86 -15.60
C ARG A 9 10.94 -21.11 -15.39
N ILE A 10 9.94 -21.78 -14.80
CA ILE A 10 8.65 -21.13 -14.46
C ILE A 10 8.86 -20.07 -13.37
N ALA A 11 9.65 -20.38 -12.34
CA ALA A 11 9.95 -19.44 -11.26
C ALA A 11 10.66 -18.19 -11.80
N GLU A 12 11.68 -18.37 -12.65
CA GLU A 12 12.41 -17.28 -13.30
C GLU A 12 11.48 -16.40 -14.17
N GLY A 13 10.64 -17.01 -15.01
CA GLY A 13 9.69 -16.27 -15.85
C GLY A 13 8.62 -15.50 -15.06
N LEU A 14 8.33 -15.92 -13.83
CA LEU A 14 7.38 -15.25 -12.94
C LEU A 14 8.06 -14.23 -12.01
N GLY A 15 9.39 -14.09 -12.05
CA GLY A 15 10.15 -13.28 -11.08
C GLY A 15 9.96 -13.77 -9.64
N ALA A 16 9.72 -15.07 -9.47
CA ALA A 16 9.42 -15.70 -8.19
C ALA A 16 10.58 -16.59 -7.74
N GLU A 17 10.68 -16.80 -6.42
CA GLU A 17 11.65 -17.72 -5.82
C GLU A 17 10.92 -18.95 -5.28
N ARG A 18 11.46 -20.14 -5.55
CA ARG A 18 10.88 -21.39 -5.05
C ARG A 18 11.22 -21.57 -3.57
N ARG A 19 10.26 -21.26 -2.70
CA ARG A 19 10.41 -21.36 -1.24
C ARG A 19 10.33 -22.78 -0.66
N GLY A 20 9.83 -23.76 -1.43
CA GLY A 20 9.77 -25.13 -0.95
C GLY A 20 9.10 -26.14 -1.89
N LYS A 21 9.00 -27.37 -1.41
CA LYS A 21 8.27 -28.48 -2.06
C LYS A 21 7.41 -29.19 -1.01
N VAL A 22 6.19 -29.53 -1.40
CA VAL A 22 5.27 -30.34 -0.61
C VAL A 22 4.86 -31.57 -1.42
N SER A 23 4.80 -32.73 -0.78
CA SER A 23 4.29 -33.96 -1.36
C SER A 23 2.82 -34.12 -1.01
N ALA A 24 1.97 -34.36 -2.01
CA ALA A 24 0.56 -34.64 -1.82
C ALA A 24 0.27 -36.11 -2.12
N THR A 25 -0.35 -36.80 -1.15
CA THR A 25 -0.85 -38.17 -1.32
C THR A 25 -2.38 -38.12 -1.38
N GLY A 26 -3.00 -39.07 -2.09
CA GLY A 26 -4.46 -39.11 -2.23
C GLY A 26 -5.20 -39.50 -0.94
N GLY A 27 -6.51 -39.22 -0.90
CA GLY A 27 -7.39 -39.57 0.21
C GLY A 27 -7.42 -38.53 1.34
N TYR A 28 -8.35 -38.73 2.29
CA TYR A 28 -8.62 -37.78 3.38
C TYR A 28 -7.38 -37.47 4.23
N PHE A 29 -6.66 -38.50 4.69
CA PHE A 29 -5.43 -38.32 5.47
C PHE A 29 -4.30 -37.66 4.68
N GLY A 30 -4.21 -37.93 3.38
CA GLY A 30 -3.24 -37.28 2.49
C GLY A 30 -3.52 -35.79 2.32
N ALA A 31 -4.80 -35.41 2.24
CA ALA A 31 -5.21 -34.00 2.22
C ALA A 31 -4.91 -33.28 3.54
N MET A 32 -5.14 -33.95 4.69
CA MET A 32 -4.80 -33.39 6.00
C MET A 32 -3.30 -33.18 6.18
N GLN A 33 -2.47 -34.12 5.71
CA GLN A 33 -1.02 -33.97 5.73
C GLN A 33 -0.55 -32.82 4.83
N LEU A 34 -1.14 -32.68 3.63
CA LEU A 34 -0.85 -31.57 2.72
C LEU A 34 -1.16 -30.22 3.37
N LEU A 35 -2.31 -30.10 4.03
CA LEU A 35 -2.69 -28.88 4.75
C LEU A 35 -1.65 -28.54 5.83
N ALA A 36 -1.29 -29.51 6.66
CA ALA A 36 -0.30 -29.32 7.73
C ALA A 36 1.08 -28.90 7.18
N ASP A 37 1.53 -29.53 6.09
CA ASP A 37 2.80 -29.19 5.44
C ASP A 37 2.77 -27.77 4.85
N VAL A 38 1.64 -27.32 4.31
CA VAL A 38 1.48 -25.97 3.77
C VAL A 38 1.49 -24.94 4.89
N GLU A 39 0.73 -25.16 5.96
CA GLU A 39 0.67 -24.26 7.12
C GLU A 39 2.02 -24.14 7.83
N ALA A 40 2.81 -25.21 7.87
CA ALA A 40 4.13 -25.20 8.48
C ALA A 40 5.16 -24.45 7.61
N LYS A 41 5.15 -24.66 6.28
CA LYS A 41 6.20 -24.18 5.37
C LYS A 41 5.93 -22.81 4.76
N PHE A 42 4.66 -22.44 4.56
CA PHE A 42 4.28 -21.18 3.92
C PHE A 42 3.68 -20.18 4.91
N ARG A 43 4.21 -20.15 6.14
CA ARG A 43 3.81 -19.12 7.11
C ARG A 43 4.12 -17.74 6.57
N VAL A 44 3.12 -16.88 6.62
CA VAL A 44 3.28 -15.46 6.36
C VAL A 44 4.26 -14.91 7.42
N PRO A 45 5.30 -14.16 7.03
CA PRO A 45 6.15 -13.47 7.98
C PRO A 45 5.30 -12.64 8.96
N ALA A 46 5.79 -12.42 10.18
CA ALA A 46 5.04 -11.72 11.23
C ALA A 46 4.51 -10.32 10.82
N GLY A 47 5.02 -9.73 9.73
CA GLY A 47 4.55 -8.48 9.14
C GLY A 47 3.40 -8.57 8.12
N GLY A 48 2.98 -9.77 7.70
CA GLY A 48 1.87 -9.92 6.74
C GLY A 48 2.20 -9.56 5.28
N GLY A 49 1.56 -10.23 4.32
CA GLY A 49 1.44 -9.76 2.93
C GLY A 49 2.66 -9.93 2.00
N ARG A 50 2.49 -9.42 0.76
CA ARG A 50 3.45 -9.41 -0.37
C ARG A 50 4.84 -9.00 0.15
N PRO A 51 5.94 -9.58 -0.37
CA PRO A 51 7.29 -9.11 -0.04
C PRO A 51 7.36 -7.60 -0.28
N THR A 52 7.35 -6.84 0.80
CA THR A 52 7.50 -5.39 0.77
C THR A 52 8.96 -5.15 1.05
N ASP A 53 9.70 -4.67 0.05
CA ASP A 53 11.09 -4.28 0.26
C ASP A 53 11.09 -3.14 1.30
N PRO A 54 11.76 -3.28 2.46
CA PRO A 54 11.80 -2.24 3.49
C PRO A 54 12.52 -0.96 3.01
N ARG A 55 13.23 -1.00 1.88
CA ARG A 55 13.82 0.17 1.21
C ARG A 55 12.82 0.91 0.32
N TRP A 56 11.62 0.37 0.07
CA TRP A 56 10.58 1.09 -0.64
C TRP A 56 10.13 2.28 0.18
N THR A 57 10.62 3.45 -0.19
CA THR A 57 10.09 4.72 0.29
C THR A 57 8.67 4.87 -0.25
N GLU A 58 7.69 4.99 0.64
CA GLU A 58 6.29 5.21 0.27
C GLU A 58 6.16 6.45 -0.63
N ARG A 59 5.98 6.21 -1.93
CA ARG A 59 5.61 7.28 -2.87
C ARG A 59 4.11 7.27 -3.01
N ARG A 60 3.45 8.24 -2.37
CA ARG A 60 2.00 8.38 -2.45
C ARG A 60 1.57 8.82 -3.83
N LEU A 61 0.37 8.39 -4.22
CA LEU A 61 -0.27 8.77 -5.48
C LEU A 61 -0.47 10.29 -5.58
N VAL A 62 -0.75 10.94 -4.44
CA VAL A 62 -0.77 12.40 -4.32
C VAL A 62 0.43 12.83 -3.49
N PRO A 63 1.43 13.50 -4.08
CA PRO A 63 2.57 14.00 -3.34
C PRO A 63 2.15 15.19 -2.47
N LEU A 64 2.35 15.05 -1.16
CA LEU A 64 2.14 16.12 -0.19
C LEU A 64 3.47 16.39 0.52
N ALA A 65 3.68 17.65 0.93
CA ALA A 65 4.75 17.94 1.87
C ALA A 65 4.51 17.17 3.18
N LEU A 66 5.57 16.62 3.77
CA LEU A 66 5.49 15.79 4.97
C LEU A 66 4.71 16.51 6.11
N LYS A 67 5.04 17.78 6.35
CA LYS A 67 4.34 18.64 7.32
C LYS A 67 2.82 18.73 7.10
N THR A 68 2.39 18.71 5.84
CA THR A 68 0.97 18.85 5.47
C THR A 68 0.24 17.55 5.73
N LEU A 69 0.89 16.42 5.42
CA LEU A 69 0.36 15.12 5.79
C LEU A 69 0.20 15.01 7.31
N GLU A 70 1.26 15.24 8.07
CA GLU A 70 1.24 15.06 9.54
C GLU A 70 0.08 15.86 10.13
N ARG A 71 -0.11 17.08 9.63
CA ARG A 71 -1.24 17.92 10.03
C ARG A 71 -2.61 17.33 9.68
N LEU A 72 -2.76 16.71 8.51
CA LEU A 72 -4.00 16.04 8.12
C LEU A 72 -4.28 14.84 9.03
N GLU A 73 -3.26 14.03 9.34
CA GLU A 73 -3.37 12.88 10.23
C GLU A 73 -3.81 13.30 11.64
N ASP A 74 -3.22 14.36 12.20
CA ASP A 74 -3.59 14.92 13.50
C ASP A 74 -5.06 15.36 13.55
N ILE A 75 -5.51 16.11 12.55
CA ILE A 75 -6.89 16.62 12.49
C ILE A 75 -7.85 15.45 12.33
N THR A 76 -7.52 14.49 11.47
CA THR A 76 -8.33 13.29 11.27
C THR A 76 -8.45 12.46 12.55
N ALA A 77 -7.35 12.25 13.28
CA ALA A 77 -7.37 11.54 14.56
C ALA A 77 -8.26 12.26 15.58
N TRP A 78 -8.17 13.60 15.64
CA TRP A 78 -9.03 14.41 16.50
C TRP A 78 -10.52 14.26 16.14
N VAL A 79 -10.87 14.35 14.86
CA VAL A 79 -12.26 14.21 14.39
C VAL A 79 -12.81 12.81 14.69
N ARG A 80 -12.02 11.74 14.49
CA ARG A 80 -12.44 10.38 14.83
C ARG A 80 -12.76 10.22 16.31
N LYS A 81 -11.93 10.81 17.17
CA LYS A 81 -12.07 10.70 18.63
C LYS A 81 -13.29 11.46 19.16
N HIS A 82 -13.64 12.60 18.57
CA HIS A 82 -14.66 13.51 19.11
C HIS A 82 -15.96 13.57 18.30
N GLY A 83 -15.92 13.26 17.01
CA GLY A 83 -17.02 13.51 16.07
C GLY A 83 -17.85 12.29 15.68
N GLY A 84 -17.50 11.07 16.14
CA GLY A 84 -18.22 9.84 15.79
C GLY A 84 -18.17 9.44 14.32
N ILE A 85 -17.46 10.20 13.48
CA ILE A 85 -17.28 9.96 12.05
C ILE A 85 -15.90 9.33 11.84
N ASN A 86 -15.88 8.15 11.22
CA ASN A 86 -14.63 7.52 10.81
C ASN A 86 -14.25 8.01 9.40
N LEU A 87 -13.20 8.83 9.33
CA LEU A 87 -12.73 9.48 8.10
C LEU A 87 -11.22 9.24 7.97
N GLU A 88 -10.71 8.92 6.80
CA GLU A 88 -9.26 8.81 6.50
C GLU A 88 -8.62 10.17 6.15
N PRO A 89 -7.30 10.36 6.38
CA PRO A 89 -6.62 11.63 6.12
C PRO A 89 -6.82 12.17 4.70
N MET A 90 -6.84 11.29 3.69
CA MET A 90 -7.07 11.70 2.30
C MET A 90 -8.53 12.07 2.00
N GLN A 91 -9.48 11.51 2.74
CA GLN A 91 -10.88 11.91 2.62
C GLN A 91 -11.08 13.31 3.23
N LEU A 92 -10.42 13.61 4.35
CA LEU A 92 -10.38 14.97 4.90
C LEU A 92 -9.74 15.95 3.90
N ALA A 93 -8.63 15.55 3.27
CA ALA A 93 -7.99 16.37 2.25
C ALA A 93 -8.93 16.68 1.08
N ALA A 94 -9.71 15.71 0.60
CA ALA A 94 -10.71 15.92 -0.44
C ALA A 94 -11.78 16.95 -0.02
N LEU A 95 -12.34 16.82 1.19
CA LEU A 95 -13.33 17.78 1.71
C LEU A 95 -12.75 19.20 1.84
N ILE A 96 -11.48 19.31 2.26
CA ILE A 96 -10.79 20.60 2.32
C ILE A 96 -10.63 21.18 0.92
N LEU A 97 -10.22 20.37 -0.07
CA LEU A 97 -10.09 20.81 -1.46
C LEU A 97 -11.43 21.30 -2.02
N GLU A 98 -12.53 20.59 -1.80
CA GLU A 98 -13.88 21.00 -2.22
C GLU A 98 -14.28 22.34 -1.58
N LYS A 99 -14.08 22.47 -0.26
CA LYS A 99 -14.40 23.70 0.47
C LYS A 99 -13.56 24.89 0.01
N THR A 100 -12.26 24.70 -0.13
CA THR A 100 -11.34 25.75 -0.57
C THR A 100 -11.62 26.14 -2.01
N THR A 101 -11.85 25.19 -2.90
CA THR A 101 -12.17 25.47 -4.31
C THR A 101 -13.47 26.29 -4.43
N SER A 102 -14.46 26.01 -3.58
CA SER A 102 -15.72 26.78 -3.55
C SER A 102 -15.55 28.24 -3.10
N GLN A 103 -14.46 28.54 -2.38
CA GLN A 103 -14.16 29.88 -1.86
C GLN A 103 -13.07 30.60 -2.65
N LEU A 104 -12.42 29.91 -3.58
CA LEU A 104 -11.27 30.40 -4.32
C LEU A 104 -11.72 31.32 -5.46
N SER A 105 -11.21 32.55 -5.50
CA SER A 105 -11.37 33.43 -6.66
C SER A 105 -10.34 33.12 -7.76
N GLU A 106 -10.66 33.46 -9.02
CA GLU A 106 -9.75 33.27 -10.16
C GLU A 106 -8.40 33.98 -9.95
N ALA A 107 -8.41 35.17 -9.35
CA ALA A 107 -7.20 35.94 -9.05
C ALA A 107 -6.31 35.28 -7.96
N GLU A 108 -6.91 34.55 -7.01
CA GLU A 108 -6.17 33.79 -6.01
C GLU A 108 -5.64 32.47 -6.57
N ALA A 109 -6.41 31.81 -7.44
CA ALA A 109 -5.96 30.64 -8.17
C ALA A 109 -4.71 30.95 -9.01
N GLU A 110 -4.70 32.09 -9.70
CA GLU A 110 -3.55 32.51 -10.50
C GLU A 110 -2.30 32.76 -9.63
N LYS A 111 -2.46 33.32 -8.42
CA LYS A 111 -1.36 33.52 -7.47
C LYS A 111 -0.77 32.21 -6.95
N LEU A 112 -1.57 31.15 -6.82
CA LEU A 112 -1.11 29.82 -6.38
C LEU A 112 -0.22 29.13 -7.41
N VAL A 113 -0.46 29.36 -8.70
CA VAL A 113 0.29 28.75 -9.81
C VAL A 113 1.49 29.61 -10.23
N ARG A 114 1.48 30.91 -9.94
CA ARG A 114 2.62 31.78 -10.23
C ARG A 114 3.85 31.30 -9.46
N PRO A 115 4.95 30.93 -10.15
CA PRO A 115 6.16 30.51 -9.48
C PRO A 115 6.66 31.65 -8.59
N GLN A 116 6.85 31.39 -7.30
CA GLN A 116 7.59 32.28 -6.42
C GLN A 116 8.98 32.46 -7.04
N ARG A 117 9.22 33.62 -7.69
CA ARG A 117 10.56 34.03 -8.09
C ARG A 117 11.41 34.01 -6.83
N ARG A 118 12.31 33.03 -6.73
CA ARG A 118 13.36 33.03 -5.72
C ARG A 118 14.12 34.35 -5.91
N ALA A 119 14.14 35.19 -4.89
CA ALA A 119 15.07 36.29 -4.82
C ALA A 119 16.47 35.69 -4.82
N SER A 120 17.18 35.83 -5.93
CA SER A 120 18.62 35.60 -6.00
C SER A 120 19.29 36.68 -5.17
N HIS A 121 19.99 36.28 -4.11
CA HIS A 121 20.87 37.14 -3.34
C HIS A 121 22.24 36.48 -3.21
#